data_AF-A0AA39Y685-F1
#
_entry.id   AF-A0AA39Y685-F1
#
_cell.length_a   1.000
_cell.length_b   1.000
_cell.length_c   1.000
_cell.angle_alpha   90.00
_cell.angle_beta   90.00
_cell.angle_gamma   90.00
#
_symmetry.space_group_name_H-M   'P 1'
#
loop_
_entity.id
_entity.type
_entity.pdbx_description
1 polymer ?
#
loop_
_entity_poly.entity_id
_entity_poly.type
_entity_poly.pdbx_seq_one_letter_code
_entity_poly.pdbx_strand_id
1 'polypeptide(L)'
;MLSLAAAHLSYLLPLDPRYHRAKHCLLGRALHDYRNALSAPITPSNCDSLLGGAILVHYLLWCDLSFMDGQDPSRAPLDLSSDRLYWLSTGQRQIFFMAWPLFQREESIFTKVGILQPCMAMSDEVEARGLNWRRIFREFDDIYDNPRYKGGRKDGSTSLEETGPLLSEMAGPSPSGSDMFSESSGGCPLAAVFDDQGDVGFGFELSASNRYPPLRVSTLFDSYREGEAFVRGGGVANETLTRASYKRLAERVAIAMVFTEDARKNGSCPVSFSQEDTVRYVLTFPMLCFGPLLPLISSGDSRVLLLLLHSYQAVEELLPSDKYWWCRKRVVMMRKSIMEELRARGLEVCRRSNRDALW
;
A
#
# COMPACT_ATOMS: atom_id res chain seq x y z
N MET A 1 20.63 3.65 -1.26
CA MET A 1 21.34 3.65 0.04
C MET A 1 21.64 5.05 0.58
N LEU A 2 22.38 5.91 -0.13
CA LEU A 2 22.73 7.26 0.38
C LEU A 2 21.53 8.13 0.76
N SER A 3 20.45 8.10 -0.04
CA SER A 3 19.20 8.82 0.30
C SER A 3 18.59 8.33 1.62
N LEU A 4 18.64 7.03 1.90
CA LEU A 4 18.15 6.45 3.16
C LEU A 4 19.03 6.84 4.35
N ALA A 5 20.36 6.86 4.17
CA ALA A 5 21.27 7.37 5.19
C ALA A 5 21.01 8.85 5.49
N ALA A 6 20.79 9.68 4.45
CA ALA A 6 20.42 11.08 4.61
C ALA A 6 19.05 11.25 5.29
N ALA A 7 18.08 10.37 5.01
CA ALA A 7 16.80 10.34 5.72
C ALA A 7 16.98 10.04 7.21
N HIS A 8 17.84 9.07 7.56
CA HIS A 8 18.14 8.74 8.94
C HIS A 8 18.85 9.90 9.66
N LEU A 9 19.84 10.51 9.03
CA LEU A 9 20.53 11.68 9.59
C LEU A 9 19.60 12.88 9.74
N SER A 10 18.68 13.09 8.80
CA SER A 10 17.63 14.11 8.92
C SER A 10 16.66 13.84 10.07
N TYR A 11 16.47 12.57 10.46
CA TYR A 11 15.69 12.20 11.65
C TYR A 11 16.48 12.45 12.94
N LEU A 12 17.76 12.06 12.98
CA LEU A 12 18.62 12.26 14.16
C LEU A 12 18.98 13.73 14.40
N LEU A 13 19.13 14.52 13.34
CA LEU A 13 19.57 15.92 13.36
C LEU A 13 18.56 16.82 12.63
N PRO A 14 17.33 16.99 13.16
CA PRO A 14 16.25 17.70 12.48
C PRO A 14 16.52 19.20 12.29
N LEU A 15 17.41 19.79 13.10
CA LEU A 15 17.80 21.20 13.01
C LEU A 15 18.82 21.46 11.89
N ASP A 16 19.42 20.42 11.32
CA ASP A 16 20.37 20.57 10.22
C ASP A 16 19.67 20.37 8.86
N PRO A 17 19.35 21.45 8.12
CA PRO A 17 18.63 21.34 6.86
C PRO A 17 19.47 20.67 5.74
N ARG A 18 20.78 20.45 5.94
CA ARG A 18 21.64 19.79 4.95
C ARG A 18 21.20 18.35 4.69
N TYR A 19 20.87 17.59 5.72
CA TYR A 19 20.46 16.20 5.56
C TYR A 19 19.08 16.07 4.93
N HIS A 20 18.16 16.98 5.27
CA HIS A 20 16.86 17.05 4.62
C HIS A 20 17.00 17.34 3.12
N ARG A 21 17.81 18.35 2.75
CA ARG A 21 18.10 18.65 1.34
C ARG A 21 18.80 17.50 0.61
N ALA A 22 19.79 16.88 1.26
CA ALA A 22 20.50 15.73 0.70
C ALA A 22 19.57 14.55 0.46
N LYS A 23 18.66 14.25 1.39
CA LYS A 23 17.63 13.20 1.25
C LYS A 23 16.84 13.41 -0.04
N HIS A 24 16.28 14.61 -0.25
CA HIS A 24 15.45 14.92 -1.41
C HIS A 24 16.25 14.92 -2.73
N CYS A 25 17.44 15.52 -2.75
CA CYS A 25 18.31 15.51 -3.93
C CYS A 25 18.72 14.09 -4.34
N LEU A 26 19.18 13.29 -3.37
CA LEU A 26 19.59 11.90 -3.60
C LEU A 26 18.41 11.00 -3.97
N LEU A 27 17.23 11.22 -3.39
CA LEU A 27 16.01 10.50 -3.75
C LEU A 27 15.61 10.82 -5.20
N GLY A 28 15.60 12.10 -5.58
CA GLY A 28 15.28 12.52 -6.95
C GLY A 28 16.20 11.87 -7.97
N ARG A 29 17.52 11.88 -7.72
CA ARG A 29 18.49 11.19 -8.57
C ARG A 29 18.29 9.68 -8.59
N ALA A 30 18.09 9.05 -7.44
CA ALA A 30 17.87 7.60 -7.36
C ALA A 30 16.61 7.18 -8.12
N LEU A 31 15.52 7.95 -8.03
CA LEU A 31 14.28 7.68 -8.78
C LEU A 31 14.47 7.87 -10.29
N HIS A 32 15.26 8.87 -10.71
CA HIS A 32 15.61 9.07 -12.11
C HIS A 32 16.40 7.88 -12.67
N ASP A 33 17.50 7.50 -12.00
CA ASP A 33 18.33 6.37 -12.42
C ASP A 33 17.54 5.05 -12.40
N TYR A 34 16.67 4.88 -11.40
CA TYR A 34 15.80 3.72 -11.29
C TYR A 34 14.76 3.65 -12.42
N ARG A 35 14.14 4.78 -12.78
CA ARG A 35 13.22 4.85 -13.94
C ARG A 35 13.95 4.51 -15.24
N ASN A 36 15.18 5.00 -15.41
CA ASN A 36 16.00 4.66 -16.57
C ASN A 36 16.29 3.15 -16.61
N ALA A 37 16.62 2.54 -15.47
CA ALA A 37 16.85 1.10 -15.40
C ALA A 37 15.58 0.28 -15.71
N LEU A 38 14.40 0.75 -15.26
CA LEU A 38 13.11 0.13 -15.56
C LEU A 38 12.65 0.30 -17.02
N SER A 39 13.28 1.19 -17.79
CA SER A 39 12.99 1.33 -19.22
C SER A 39 13.58 0.19 -20.06
N ALA A 40 14.54 -0.56 -19.49
CA ALA A 40 15.10 -1.76 -20.09
C ALA A 40 14.37 -3.02 -19.59
N PRO A 41 14.38 -4.12 -20.36
CA PRO A 41 13.84 -5.39 -19.91
C PRO A 41 14.50 -5.89 -18.61
N ILE A 42 13.71 -6.59 -17.78
CA ILE A 42 14.23 -7.28 -16.61
C ILE A 42 14.99 -8.53 -17.09
N THR A 43 16.24 -8.64 -16.68
CA THR A 43 17.18 -9.70 -17.08
C THR A 43 17.78 -10.36 -15.84
N PRO A 44 18.35 -11.57 -15.96
CA PRO A 44 19.07 -12.24 -14.87
C PRO A 44 20.11 -11.35 -14.19
N SER A 45 20.83 -10.52 -14.96
CA SER A 45 21.92 -9.69 -14.46
C SER A 45 21.45 -8.42 -13.74
N ASN A 46 20.22 -7.94 -13.97
CA ASN A 46 19.71 -6.71 -13.37
C ASN A 46 18.58 -6.92 -12.35
N CYS A 47 17.93 -8.10 -12.33
CA CYS A 47 16.72 -8.34 -11.56
C CYS A 47 16.89 -8.08 -10.05
N ASP A 48 17.99 -8.53 -9.46
CA ASP A 48 18.30 -8.31 -8.04
C ASP A 48 18.49 -6.83 -7.71
N SER A 49 19.18 -6.10 -8.60
CA SER A 49 19.39 -4.66 -8.42
C SER A 49 18.08 -3.88 -8.55
N LEU A 50 17.21 -4.29 -9.47
CA LEU A 50 15.90 -3.68 -9.66
C LEU A 50 14.98 -3.92 -8.46
N LEU A 51 14.93 -5.14 -7.92
CA LEU A 51 14.12 -5.43 -6.75
C LEU A 51 14.69 -4.79 -5.48
N GLY A 52 16.02 -4.82 -5.30
CA GLY A 52 16.69 -4.10 -4.22
C GLY A 52 16.41 -2.59 -4.26
N GLY A 53 16.46 -1.99 -5.45
CA GLY A 53 16.04 -0.62 -5.69
C GLY A 53 14.58 -0.37 -5.31
N ALA A 54 13.67 -1.27 -5.73
CA ALA A 54 12.24 -1.19 -5.42
C ALA A 54 11.98 -1.17 -3.90
N ILE A 55 12.63 -2.07 -3.16
CA ILE A 55 12.51 -2.18 -1.70
C ILE A 55 13.01 -0.91 -1.01
N LEU A 56 14.13 -0.35 -1.48
CA LEU A 56 14.67 0.89 -0.91
C LEU A 56 13.78 2.10 -1.19
N VAL A 57 13.22 2.19 -2.40
CA VAL A 57 12.23 3.23 -2.73
C VAL A 57 11.02 3.09 -1.83
N HIS A 58 10.48 1.88 -1.67
CA HIS A 58 9.35 1.62 -0.79
C HIS A 58 9.59 2.08 0.65
N TYR A 59 10.76 1.76 1.20
CA TYR A 59 11.15 2.20 2.53
C TYR A 59 11.24 3.73 2.66
N LEU A 60 11.72 4.40 1.61
CA LEU A 60 11.76 5.87 1.57
C LEU A 60 10.36 6.49 1.48
N LEU A 61 9.41 5.84 0.80
CA LEU A 61 8.02 6.31 0.74
C LEU A 61 7.32 6.26 2.10
N TRP A 62 7.69 5.31 2.96
CA TRP A 62 7.25 5.31 4.35
C TRP A 62 7.73 6.53 5.14
N CYS A 63 8.88 7.09 4.78
CA CYS A 63 9.43 8.29 5.39
C CYS A 63 8.83 9.58 4.80
N ASP A 64 8.14 9.48 3.66
CA ASP A 64 7.64 10.63 2.92
C ASP A 64 6.20 10.97 3.32
N LEU A 65 5.99 12.25 3.61
CA LEU A 65 4.71 12.83 4.01
C LEU A 65 4.46 14.16 3.28
N SER A 66 5.21 14.46 2.21
CA SER A 66 5.07 15.75 1.52
C SER A 66 3.68 15.97 0.94
N PHE A 67 2.92 14.89 0.67
CA PHE A 67 1.53 14.99 0.21
C PHE A 67 0.58 15.58 1.26
N MET A 68 0.96 15.54 2.54
CA MET A 68 0.18 16.13 3.64
C MET A 68 0.48 17.62 3.85
N ASP A 69 1.54 18.16 3.22
CA ASP A 69 1.93 19.55 3.41
C ASP A 69 0.83 20.47 2.85
N GLY A 70 0.26 21.33 3.71
CA GLY A 70 -0.82 22.25 3.35
C GLY A 70 -2.23 21.69 3.49
N GLN A 71 -2.40 20.42 3.86
CA GLN A 71 -3.72 19.88 4.19
C GLN A 71 -4.17 20.38 5.58
N ASP A 72 -5.32 21.07 5.63
CA ASP A 72 -5.97 21.46 6.89
C ASP A 72 -7.17 20.53 7.16
N PRO A 73 -7.06 19.60 8.13
CA PRO A 73 -8.12 18.62 8.42
C PRO A 73 -9.41 19.27 8.92
N SER A 74 -9.36 20.52 9.39
CA SER A 74 -10.56 21.26 9.80
C SER A 74 -11.34 21.83 8.62
N ARG A 75 -10.67 22.11 7.50
CA ARG A 75 -11.23 22.85 6.36
C ARG A 75 -11.57 21.98 5.16
N ALA A 76 -10.77 20.93 4.91
CA ALA A 76 -10.93 20.09 3.73
C ALA A 76 -10.98 18.61 4.12
N PRO A 77 -11.63 17.75 3.31
CA PRO A 77 -11.49 16.31 3.43
C PRO A 77 -10.02 15.87 3.32
N LEU A 78 -9.64 14.86 4.08
CA LEU A 78 -8.33 14.21 3.94
C LEU A 78 -8.13 13.69 2.51
N ASP A 79 -7.12 14.22 1.82
CA ASP A 79 -6.77 13.80 0.46
C ASP A 79 -5.57 12.84 0.49
N LEU A 80 -5.81 11.58 0.09
CA LEU A 80 -4.79 10.55 -0.03
C LEU A 80 -4.41 10.25 -1.49
N SER A 81 -5.00 10.96 -2.46
CA SER A 81 -4.76 10.75 -3.89
C SER A 81 -3.29 10.95 -4.28
N SER A 82 -2.59 11.84 -3.57
CA SER A 82 -1.18 12.16 -3.79
C SER A 82 -0.21 11.30 -2.97
N ASP A 83 -0.68 10.34 -2.17
CA ASP A 83 0.20 9.48 -1.37
C ASP A 83 0.87 8.42 -2.25
N ARG A 84 2.14 8.68 -2.58
CA ARG A 84 2.97 7.83 -3.43
C ARG A 84 3.24 6.45 -2.85
N LEU A 85 3.09 6.25 -1.53
CA LEU A 85 3.32 4.94 -0.91
C LEU A 85 2.41 3.89 -1.55
N TYR A 86 1.12 4.17 -1.70
CA TYR A 86 0.15 3.22 -2.25
C TYR A 86 0.33 3.04 -3.75
N TRP A 87 0.50 4.13 -4.49
CA TRP A 87 0.66 4.09 -5.95
C TRP A 87 1.91 3.33 -6.38
N LEU A 88 3.07 3.64 -5.78
CA LEU A 88 4.34 3.03 -6.18
C LEU A 88 4.53 1.62 -5.62
N SER A 89 3.82 1.25 -4.54
CA SER A 89 3.77 -0.14 -4.07
C SER A 89 3.27 -1.11 -5.15
N THR A 90 2.40 -0.62 -6.05
CA THR A 90 1.91 -1.41 -7.19
C THR A 90 3.05 -1.76 -8.15
N GLY A 91 3.90 -0.79 -8.50
CA GLY A 91 5.05 -1.01 -9.37
C GLY A 91 6.09 -1.94 -8.76
N GLN A 92 6.37 -1.80 -7.46
CA GLN A 92 7.27 -2.73 -6.74
C GLN A 92 6.79 -4.17 -6.83
N ARG A 93 5.49 -4.40 -6.62
CA ARG A 93 4.89 -5.73 -6.71
C ARG A 93 5.00 -6.32 -8.12
N GLN A 94 4.76 -5.50 -9.15
CA GLN A 94 4.91 -5.93 -10.54
C GLN A 94 6.35 -6.36 -10.84
N ILE A 95 7.34 -5.59 -10.41
CA ILE A 95 8.76 -5.94 -10.59
C ILE A 95 9.08 -7.26 -9.90
N PHE A 96 8.58 -7.47 -8.67
CA PHE A 96 8.77 -8.73 -7.97
C PHE A 96 8.22 -9.94 -8.76
N PHE A 97 6.98 -9.86 -9.25
CA PHE A 97 6.37 -10.98 -9.98
C PHE A 97 6.99 -11.20 -11.36
N MET A 98 7.37 -10.14 -12.07
CA MET A 98 8.09 -10.26 -13.34
C MET A 98 9.48 -10.87 -13.16
N ALA A 99 10.16 -10.55 -12.06
CA ALA A 99 11.49 -11.07 -11.76
C ALA A 99 11.47 -12.46 -11.10
N TRP A 100 10.32 -12.91 -10.57
CA TRP A 100 10.21 -14.16 -9.83
C TRP A 100 10.72 -15.40 -10.57
N PRO A 101 10.38 -15.64 -11.86
CA PRO A 101 10.93 -16.78 -12.61
C PRO A 101 12.46 -16.73 -12.73
N LEU A 102 13.03 -15.53 -12.82
CA LEU A 102 14.47 -15.32 -12.89
C LEU A 102 15.13 -15.61 -11.54
N PHE A 103 14.51 -15.18 -10.44
CA PHE A 103 15.00 -15.49 -9.10
C PHE A 103 15.11 -16.99 -8.85
N GLN A 104 14.07 -17.73 -9.25
CA GLN A 104 14.05 -19.20 -9.09
C GLN A 104 15.15 -19.88 -9.90
N ARG A 105 15.45 -19.39 -11.11
CA ARG A 105 16.44 -19.99 -12.00
C ARG A 105 17.89 -19.69 -11.58
N GLU A 106 18.14 -18.47 -11.12
CA GLU A 106 19.50 -17.96 -10.85
C GLU A 106 19.89 -18.06 -9.37
N GLU A 107 19.11 -18.75 -8.54
CA GLU A 107 19.30 -18.84 -7.07
C GLU A 107 19.49 -17.48 -6.39
N SER A 108 18.74 -16.47 -6.84
CA SER A 108 18.78 -15.11 -6.29
C SER A 108 18.63 -15.11 -4.77
N ILE A 109 19.27 -14.13 -4.12
CA ILE A 109 19.09 -13.89 -2.68
C ILE A 109 17.61 -13.68 -2.31
N PHE A 110 16.81 -13.15 -3.25
CA PHE A 110 15.39 -12.89 -3.05
C PHE A 110 14.53 -14.15 -3.13
N THR A 111 15.04 -15.25 -3.69
CA THR A 111 14.35 -16.55 -3.69
C THR A 111 14.12 -17.03 -2.27
N LYS A 112 15.15 -16.94 -1.41
CA LYS A 112 15.05 -17.28 0.02
C LYS A 112 14.03 -16.40 0.73
N VAL A 113 14.03 -15.09 0.45
CA VAL A 113 13.09 -14.13 1.04
C VAL A 113 11.65 -14.38 0.60
N GLY A 114 11.42 -14.70 -0.68
CA GLY A 114 10.09 -15.03 -1.19
C GLY A 114 9.57 -16.37 -0.67
N ILE A 115 10.46 -17.32 -0.41
CA ILE A 115 10.11 -18.60 0.23
C ILE A 115 9.78 -18.42 1.72
N LEU A 116 10.49 -17.53 2.42
CA LEU A 116 10.37 -17.35 3.88
C LEU A 116 8.98 -16.88 4.35
N GLN A 117 8.06 -16.49 3.45
CA GLN A 117 6.66 -16.16 3.74
C GLN A 117 6.47 -15.48 5.12
N PRO A 118 7.18 -14.39 5.39
CA PRO A 118 7.21 -13.75 6.71
C PRO A 118 5.83 -13.28 7.17
N CYS A 119 4.96 -13.01 6.19
CA CYS A 119 3.56 -12.69 6.36
C CYS A 119 2.74 -13.82 7.00
N MET A 120 3.18 -15.07 6.85
CA MET A 120 2.51 -16.26 7.38
C MET A 120 2.91 -16.53 8.82
N ALA A 121 4.12 -16.19 9.25
CA ALA A 121 4.57 -16.44 10.63
C ALA A 121 3.60 -15.87 11.68
N MET A 122 3.09 -14.65 11.46
CA MET A 122 2.07 -14.06 12.32
C MET A 122 0.71 -14.76 12.21
N SER A 123 0.31 -15.20 11.02
CA SER A 123 -0.95 -15.93 10.83
C SER A 123 -0.92 -17.30 11.50
N ASP A 124 0.17 -18.04 11.31
CA ASP A 124 0.38 -19.37 11.86
C ASP A 124 0.44 -19.30 13.39
N GLU A 125 1.08 -18.27 13.94
CA GLU A 125 1.12 -18.03 15.39
C GLU A 125 -0.27 -17.71 15.97
N VAL A 126 -1.07 -16.91 15.28
CA VAL A 126 -2.45 -16.63 15.68
C VAL A 126 -3.28 -17.90 15.76
N GLU A 127 -3.17 -18.78 14.75
CA GLU A 127 -3.88 -20.06 14.74
C GLU A 127 -3.34 -21.02 15.81
N ALA A 128 -2.01 -21.11 15.98
CA ALA A 128 -1.38 -21.94 17.00
C ALA A 128 -1.81 -21.56 18.42
N ARG A 129 -2.01 -20.26 18.67
CA ARG A 129 -2.47 -19.73 19.96
C ARG A 129 -3.99 -19.71 20.11
N GLY A 130 -4.75 -20.08 19.08
CA GLY A 130 -6.20 -20.02 19.08
C GLY A 130 -6.75 -18.60 19.26
N LEU A 131 -6.00 -17.56 18.84
CA LEU A 131 -6.44 -16.17 18.96
C LEU A 131 -7.57 -15.89 17.96
N ASN A 132 -8.67 -15.31 18.43
CA ASN A 132 -9.88 -15.13 17.63
C ASN A 132 -9.82 -13.89 16.71
N TRP A 133 -8.89 -13.90 15.76
CA TRP A 133 -8.78 -12.87 14.73
C TRP A 133 -10.02 -12.82 13.82
N ARG A 134 -10.68 -13.97 13.61
CA ARG A 134 -11.92 -14.09 12.80
C ARG A 134 -13.07 -13.24 13.33
N ARG A 135 -13.13 -13.00 14.65
CA ARG A 135 -14.07 -12.03 15.24
C ARG A 135 -13.80 -10.62 14.71
N ILE A 136 -12.53 -10.21 14.70
CA ILE A 136 -12.10 -8.89 14.22
C ILE A 136 -12.37 -8.73 12.72
N PHE A 137 -12.04 -9.76 11.94
CA PHE A 137 -12.31 -9.78 10.52
C PHE A 137 -13.81 -9.60 10.20
N ARG A 138 -14.70 -10.31 10.91
CA ARG A 138 -16.16 -10.20 10.70
C ARG A 138 -16.67 -8.78 10.93
N GLU A 139 -16.17 -8.10 11.95
CA GLU A 139 -16.55 -6.70 12.18
C GLU A 139 -16.15 -5.79 11.01
N PHE A 140 -14.99 -6.03 10.38
CA PHE A 140 -14.60 -5.30 9.18
C PHE A 140 -15.44 -5.69 7.95
N ASP A 141 -15.81 -6.96 7.79
CA ASP A 141 -16.71 -7.40 6.70
C ASP A 141 -18.09 -6.75 6.86
N ASP A 142 -18.62 -6.68 8.09
CA ASP A 142 -19.90 -6.02 8.40
C ASP A 142 -19.84 -4.50 8.09
N ILE A 143 -18.70 -3.86 8.36
CA ILE A 143 -18.46 -2.44 8.00
C ILE A 143 -18.54 -2.22 6.48
N TYR A 144 -18.08 -3.19 5.69
CA TYR A 144 -18.08 -3.05 4.22
C TYR A 144 -19.50 -2.90 3.66
N ASP A 145 -20.44 -3.68 4.20
CA ASP A 145 -21.84 -3.68 3.79
C ASP A 145 -22.66 -2.55 4.42
N ASN A 146 -22.11 -1.86 5.42
CA ASN A 146 -22.81 -0.80 6.13
C ASN A 146 -22.85 0.51 5.31
N PRO A 147 -24.04 1.00 4.89
CA PRO A 147 -24.16 2.20 4.06
C PRO A 147 -23.58 3.47 4.69
N ARG A 148 -23.50 3.53 6.03
CA ARG A 148 -22.93 4.67 6.77
C ARG A 148 -21.46 4.90 6.44
N TYR A 149 -20.73 3.84 6.08
CA TYR A 149 -19.30 3.91 5.78
C TYR A 149 -18.98 4.05 4.29
N LYS A 150 -19.98 3.99 3.40
CA LYS A 150 -19.76 4.06 1.96
C LYS A 150 -19.47 5.49 1.52
N GLY A 151 -18.35 5.68 0.81
CA GLY A 151 -17.95 6.97 0.23
C GLY A 151 -17.15 7.90 1.17
N GLY A 152 -16.84 9.08 0.63
CA GLY A 152 -16.07 10.15 1.27
C GLY A 152 -16.92 11.12 2.11
N ARG A 153 -16.28 12.15 2.67
CA ARG A 153 -16.97 13.27 3.31
C ARG A 153 -17.81 13.99 2.25
N LYS A 154 -19.11 14.13 2.51
CA LYS A 154 -19.99 14.94 1.66
C LYS A 154 -19.71 16.39 1.99
N ASP A 155 -19.02 17.09 1.10
CA ASP A 155 -18.88 18.54 1.25
C ASP A 155 -20.27 19.16 1.22
N GLY A 156 -20.59 19.95 2.25
CA GLY A 156 -21.90 20.61 2.39
C GLY A 156 -22.17 21.72 1.37
N SER A 157 -21.42 21.76 0.27
CA SER A 157 -21.60 22.70 -0.84
C SER A 157 -22.17 21.97 -2.05
N THR A 158 -23.33 22.44 -2.49
CA THR A 158 -24.09 22.11 -3.71
C THR A 158 -24.82 20.76 -3.74
N SER A 159 -25.99 20.74 -3.09
CA SER A 159 -27.18 20.16 -3.72
C SER A 159 -27.68 21.14 -4.79
N LEU A 160 -27.32 20.90 -6.05
CA LEU A 160 -28.12 21.32 -7.19
C LEU A 160 -28.38 20.08 -8.03
N GLU A 161 -29.63 19.97 -8.43
CA GLU A 161 -30.34 18.78 -8.89
C GLU A 161 -29.65 18.09 -10.09
N GLU A 162 -29.53 16.77 -10.00
CA GLU A 162 -29.35 15.91 -11.17
C GLU A 162 -30.59 16.01 -12.06
N THR A 163 -30.48 16.78 -13.14
CA THR A 163 -31.22 16.51 -14.38
C THR A 163 -30.22 16.08 -15.44
N GLY A 164 -30.55 14.96 -16.10
CA GLY A 164 -29.70 14.24 -17.03
C GLY A 164 -29.42 14.94 -18.37
N PRO A 165 -28.92 14.18 -19.37
CA PRO A 165 -27.70 14.53 -20.08
C PRO A 165 -27.96 15.18 -21.44
N LEU A 166 -27.10 16.14 -21.84
CA LEU A 166 -26.97 16.54 -23.24
C LEU A 166 -25.50 16.82 -23.61
N LEU A 167 -25.04 16.03 -24.57
CA LEU A 167 -23.89 16.28 -25.43
C LEU A 167 -24.11 17.55 -26.26
N SER A 168 -23.12 18.44 -26.32
CA SER A 168 -22.66 19.03 -27.58
C SER A 168 -21.37 19.81 -27.43
N GLU A 169 -20.48 19.51 -28.38
CA GLU A 169 -19.42 20.33 -28.93
C GLU A 169 -19.66 21.84 -28.82
N MET A 170 -18.59 22.61 -28.57
CA MET A 170 -18.16 23.58 -29.56
C MET A 170 -16.74 24.13 -29.32
N ALA A 171 -16.10 24.35 -30.46
CA ALA A 171 -14.80 24.93 -30.74
C ALA A 171 -14.40 26.17 -29.93
N GLY A 172 -13.08 26.35 -29.79
CA GLY A 172 -12.43 27.50 -29.15
C GLY A 172 -12.57 28.83 -29.92
N PRO A 173 -11.89 29.88 -29.43
CA PRO A 173 -10.62 30.24 -30.07
C PRO A 173 -9.50 30.67 -29.10
N SER A 174 -8.25 30.48 -29.53
CA SER A 174 -7.03 31.01 -28.91
C SER A 174 -6.94 32.55 -28.99
N PRO A 175 -6.12 33.20 -28.14
CA PRO A 175 -4.83 33.65 -28.67
C PRO A 175 -3.63 33.58 -27.67
N SER A 176 -2.49 33.18 -28.25
CA SER A 176 -1.17 33.84 -28.19
C SER A 176 -0.55 34.26 -26.84
N GLY A 177 0.46 33.51 -26.41
CA GLY A 177 1.44 33.92 -25.40
C GLY A 177 2.49 32.84 -25.16
N SER A 178 3.63 32.97 -25.82
CA SER A 178 4.82 32.10 -25.78
C SER A 178 5.50 32.08 -24.40
N ASP A 179 5.79 30.89 -23.84
CA ASP A 179 7.17 30.35 -23.80
C ASP A 179 7.34 29.08 -22.94
N MET A 180 8.12 28.16 -23.51
CA MET A 180 8.95 27.10 -22.91
C MET A 180 8.31 26.08 -21.96
N PHE A 181 7.83 24.96 -22.52
CA PHE A 181 8.22 23.58 -22.18
C PHE A 181 7.66 22.66 -23.28
N SER A 182 8.51 22.25 -24.23
CA SER A 182 8.14 21.27 -25.24
C SER A 182 8.39 19.87 -24.66
N GLU A 183 7.38 19.31 -24.01
CA GLU A 183 7.32 17.87 -23.76
C GLU A 183 6.82 17.19 -25.05
N SER A 184 7.73 16.54 -25.76
CA SER A 184 7.32 15.62 -26.81
C SER A 184 6.54 14.48 -26.17
N SER A 185 5.28 14.32 -26.59
CA SER A 185 4.45 13.15 -26.33
C SER A 185 5.07 11.92 -26.99
N GLY A 186 6.09 11.36 -26.37
CA GLY A 186 6.58 10.01 -26.64
C GLY A 186 5.68 9.04 -25.90
N GLY A 187 4.75 8.41 -26.62
CA GLY A 187 3.96 7.30 -26.10
C GLY A 187 4.88 6.24 -25.48
N CYS A 188 4.53 5.74 -24.30
CA CYS A 188 5.24 4.65 -23.65
C CYS A 188 5.27 3.42 -24.58
N PRO A 189 6.44 2.83 -24.87
CA PRO A 189 6.54 1.59 -25.65
C PRO A 189 6.17 0.33 -24.84
N LEU A 190 5.57 0.48 -23.65
CA LEU A 190 5.17 -0.66 -22.80
C LEU A 190 3.92 -1.41 -23.32
N ALA A 191 3.16 -0.83 -24.26
CA ALA A 191 2.09 -1.52 -24.96
C ALA A 191 2.62 -2.42 -26.11
N ALA A 192 3.84 -2.19 -26.61
CA ALA A 192 4.37 -2.85 -27.81
C ALA A 192 5.08 -4.19 -27.55
N VAL A 193 5.04 -4.72 -26.31
CA VAL A 193 5.51 -6.09 -26.01
C VAL A 193 4.35 -7.11 -26.10
N PHE A 194 3.14 -6.66 -26.39
CA PHE A 194 1.98 -7.52 -26.57
C PHE A 194 1.43 -7.37 -27.99
N ASP A 195 2.16 -7.90 -28.98
CA ASP A 195 1.54 -8.20 -30.27
C ASP A 195 1.95 -9.59 -30.78
N ASP A 196 0.91 -10.41 -30.90
CA ASP A 196 0.66 -11.46 -31.89
C ASP A 196 1.73 -12.53 -32.19
N GLN A 197 2.21 -13.24 -31.16
CA GLN A 197 2.59 -14.65 -31.33
C GLN A 197 2.06 -15.50 -30.17
N GLY A 198 0.93 -16.14 -30.41
CA GLY A 198 0.47 -17.41 -29.83
C GLY A 198 0.53 -17.53 -28.31
N ASP A 199 -0.63 -17.39 -27.66
CA ASP A 199 -1.03 -18.07 -26.41
C ASP A 199 0.12 -18.63 -25.54
N VAL A 200 1.04 -17.76 -25.11
CA VAL A 200 1.97 -18.08 -24.03
C VAL A 200 1.21 -17.75 -22.75
N GLY A 201 0.28 -18.63 -22.40
CA GLY A 201 -0.21 -18.68 -21.04
C GLY A 201 1.01 -18.70 -20.13
N PHE A 202 1.22 -17.64 -19.35
CA PHE A 202 2.10 -17.67 -18.18
C PHE A 202 1.46 -18.59 -17.16
N GLY A 203 1.43 -19.88 -17.49
CA GLY A 203 1.16 -20.96 -16.58
C GLY A 203 2.27 -20.92 -15.56
N PHE A 204 1.94 -20.45 -14.37
CA PHE A 204 2.60 -20.89 -13.15
C PHE A 204 2.29 -22.40 -13.02
N GLU A 205 2.85 -23.23 -13.90
CA GLU A 205 2.95 -24.65 -13.62
C GLU A 205 3.93 -24.76 -12.46
N LEU A 206 3.36 -24.85 -11.25
CA LEU A 206 4.02 -25.48 -10.12
C LEU A 206 4.38 -26.89 -10.59
N SER A 207 5.56 -27.03 -11.21
CA SER A 207 6.11 -28.32 -11.58
C SER A 207 6.00 -29.23 -10.36
N ALA A 208 5.34 -30.38 -10.54
CA ALA A 208 5.13 -31.39 -9.50
C ALA A 208 6.44 -31.98 -8.91
N SER A 209 7.61 -31.49 -9.37
CA SER A 209 8.93 -31.86 -8.87
C SER A 209 9.50 -30.94 -7.79
N ASN A 210 8.81 -29.85 -7.42
CA ASN A 210 9.38 -28.85 -6.52
C ASN A 210 9.36 -29.34 -5.06
N ARG A 211 10.54 -29.47 -4.43
CA ARG A 211 10.74 -29.93 -3.04
C ARG A 211 10.22 -28.97 -1.96
N TYR A 212 9.43 -27.98 -2.34
CA TYR A 212 8.87 -26.97 -1.46
C TYR A 212 7.35 -27.03 -1.55
N PRO A 213 6.62 -27.01 -0.41
CA PRO A 213 5.16 -26.95 -0.45
C PRO A 213 4.72 -25.77 -1.32
N PRO A 214 3.58 -25.88 -2.03
CA PRO A 214 3.10 -24.83 -2.92
C PRO A 214 3.10 -23.52 -2.14
N LEU A 215 3.94 -22.59 -2.58
CA LEU A 215 4.15 -21.34 -1.90
C LEU A 215 2.79 -20.65 -1.75
N ARG A 216 2.28 -20.49 -0.52
CA ARG A 216 1.26 -19.49 -0.12
C ARG A 216 1.74 -18.03 -0.32
N VAL A 217 2.44 -17.77 -1.42
CA VAL A 217 2.55 -16.48 -2.11
C VAL A 217 1.16 -16.04 -2.63
N SER A 218 0.12 -16.88 -2.45
CA SER A 218 -1.28 -16.63 -2.80
C SER A 218 -1.74 -15.24 -2.39
N THR A 219 -1.54 -14.76 -1.16
CA THR A 219 -2.14 -13.47 -0.78
C THR A 219 -1.64 -12.29 -1.62
N LEU A 220 -0.33 -12.20 -1.91
CA LEU A 220 0.24 -11.17 -2.78
C LEU A 220 -0.01 -11.47 -4.27
N PHE A 221 -0.09 -12.75 -4.65
CA PHE A 221 -0.33 -13.18 -6.03
C PHE A 221 -1.79 -13.05 -6.46
N ASP A 222 -2.74 -13.44 -5.62
CA ASP A 222 -4.18 -13.21 -5.78
C ASP A 222 -4.45 -11.72 -5.87
N SER A 223 -3.80 -10.97 -4.98
CA SER A 223 -3.71 -9.51 -5.05
C SER A 223 -3.20 -9.08 -6.44
N TYR A 224 -2.08 -9.61 -6.92
CA TYR A 224 -1.55 -9.29 -8.24
C TYR A 224 -2.54 -9.57 -9.37
N ARG A 225 -3.15 -10.76 -9.39
CA ARG A 225 -4.12 -11.19 -10.39
C ARG A 225 -5.38 -10.32 -10.40
N GLU A 226 -5.88 -9.93 -9.23
CA GLU A 226 -7.00 -8.98 -9.13
C GLU A 226 -6.63 -7.62 -9.71
N GLY A 227 -5.40 -7.16 -9.49
CA GLY A 227 -4.89 -5.91 -10.04
C GLY A 227 -4.83 -5.97 -11.57
N GLU A 228 -4.32 -7.08 -12.12
CA GLU A 228 -4.33 -7.30 -13.56
C GLU A 228 -5.75 -7.37 -14.11
N ALA A 229 -6.67 -8.08 -13.44
CA ALA A 229 -8.07 -8.16 -13.85
C ALA A 229 -8.74 -6.77 -13.85
N PHE A 230 -8.46 -5.96 -12.84
CA PHE A 230 -8.94 -4.57 -12.74
C PHE A 230 -8.40 -3.70 -13.88
N VAL A 231 -7.09 -3.77 -14.18
CA VAL A 231 -6.48 -3.02 -15.29
C VAL A 231 -7.03 -3.48 -16.65
N ARG A 232 -7.16 -4.79 -16.87
CA ARG A 232 -7.75 -5.36 -18.10
C ARG A 232 -9.21 -4.96 -18.28
N GLY A 233 -9.95 -4.80 -17.17
CA GLY A 233 -11.31 -4.28 -17.16
C GLY A 233 -11.42 -2.76 -17.36
N GLY A 234 -10.34 -2.07 -17.77
CA GLY A 234 -10.32 -0.63 -17.98
C GLY A 234 -10.41 0.19 -16.68
N GLY A 235 -10.09 -0.40 -15.53
CA GLY A 235 -10.22 0.25 -14.23
C GLY A 235 -11.67 0.47 -13.79
N VAL A 236 -12.64 -0.15 -14.46
CA VAL A 236 -14.05 -0.07 -14.05
C VAL A 236 -14.22 -0.79 -12.71
N ALA A 237 -14.85 -0.09 -11.76
CA ALA A 237 -15.10 -0.63 -10.43
C ALA A 237 -15.98 -1.89 -10.52
N ASN A 238 -15.36 -3.05 -10.30
CA ASN A 238 -16.06 -4.31 -10.13
C ASN A 238 -16.24 -4.55 -8.63
N GLU A 239 -17.48 -4.43 -8.14
CA GLU A 239 -17.81 -4.57 -6.72
C GLU A 239 -17.31 -5.89 -6.12
N THR A 240 -17.34 -6.98 -6.88
CA THR A 240 -16.84 -8.29 -6.45
C THR A 240 -15.33 -8.26 -6.22
N LEU A 241 -14.57 -7.66 -7.15
CA LEU A 241 -13.12 -7.50 -6.99
C LEU A 241 -12.79 -6.54 -5.85
N THR A 242 -13.52 -5.42 -5.74
CA THR A 242 -13.38 -4.46 -4.63
C THR A 242 -13.58 -5.13 -3.28
N ARG A 243 -14.66 -5.93 -3.14
CA ARG A 243 -14.95 -6.67 -1.91
C ARG A 243 -13.89 -7.70 -1.59
N ALA A 244 -13.40 -8.43 -2.59
CA ALA A 244 -12.33 -9.41 -2.41
C ALA A 244 -11.01 -8.75 -1.94
N SER A 245 -10.61 -7.65 -2.58
CA SER A 245 -9.42 -6.88 -2.19
C SER A 245 -9.58 -6.29 -0.77
N TYR A 246 -10.75 -5.75 -0.44
CA TYR A 246 -11.06 -5.27 0.90
C TYR A 246 -10.95 -6.38 1.95
N LYS A 247 -11.56 -7.55 1.72
CA LYS A 247 -11.50 -8.69 2.64
C LYS A 247 -10.07 -9.12 2.93
N ARG A 248 -9.21 -9.16 1.90
CA ARG A 248 -7.80 -9.48 2.08
C ARG A 248 -7.09 -8.50 3.00
N LEU A 249 -7.30 -7.20 2.80
CA LEU A 249 -6.70 -6.19 3.68
C LEU A 249 -7.29 -6.27 5.10
N ALA A 250 -8.60 -6.48 5.22
CA ALA A 250 -9.29 -6.63 6.50
C ALA A 250 -8.77 -7.83 7.30
N GLU A 251 -8.54 -8.98 6.66
CA GLU A 251 -7.92 -10.16 7.26
C GLU A 251 -6.52 -9.83 7.78
N ARG A 252 -5.72 -9.15 6.96
CA ARG A 252 -4.37 -8.72 7.33
C ARG A 252 -4.37 -7.82 8.56
N VAL A 253 -5.28 -6.87 8.60
CA VAL A 253 -5.44 -5.95 9.74
C VAL A 253 -5.94 -6.70 10.97
N ALA A 254 -6.89 -7.63 10.80
CA ALA A 254 -7.46 -8.43 11.89
C ALA A 254 -6.40 -9.29 12.61
N ILE A 255 -5.51 -9.93 11.86
CA ILE A 255 -4.39 -10.71 12.42
C ILE A 255 -3.46 -9.79 13.23
N ALA A 256 -3.06 -8.64 12.68
CA ALA A 256 -2.18 -7.70 13.40
C ALA A 256 -2.85 -7.13 14.66
N MET A 257 -4.13 -6.78 14.56
CA MET A 257 -4.93 -6.27 15.68
C MET A 257 -5.03 -7.27 16.84
N VAL A 258 -5.12 -8.57 16.57
CA VAL A 258 -5.23 -9.57 17.65
C VAL A 258 -3.99 -9.58 18.55
N PHE A 259 -2.80 -9.37 17.98
CA PHE A 259 -1.55 -9.25 18.74
C PHE A 259 -1.51 -7.97 19.57
N THR A 260 -2.04 -6.86 19.04
CA THR A 260 -2.16 -5.62 19.81
C THR A 260 -3.14 -5.75 20.97
N GLU A 261 -4.28 -6.42 20.77
CA GLU A 261 -5.25 -6.70 21.83
C GLU A 261 -4.66 -7.62 22.90
N ASP A 262 -3.92 -8.65 22.50
CA ASP A 262 -3.26 -9.59 23.41
C ASP A 262 -2.14 -8.93 24.23
N ALA A 263 -1.28 -8.14 23.59
CA ALA A 263 -0.22 -7.37 24.26
C ALA A 263 -0.78 -6.43 25.33
N ARG A 264 -1.91 -5.78 25.05
CA ARG A 264 -2.58 -4.88 26.01
C ARG A 264 -3.16 -5.63 27.22
N LYS A 265 -3.69 -6.83 27.01
CA LYS A 265 -4.28 -7.64 28.10
C LYS A 265 -3.21 -8.24 28.99
N ASN A 266 -2.12 -8.72 28.40
CA ASN A 266 -1.11 -9.52 29.11
C ASN A 266 0.16 -8.71 29.45
N GLY A 267 0.23 -7.43 29.11
CA GLY A 267 1.38 -6.54 29.33
C GLY A 267 2.59 -6.83 28.44
N SER A 268 2.71 -8.06 27.93
CA SER A 268 3.65 -8.46 26.89
C SER A 268 2.99 -9.56 26.04
N CYS A 269 3.29 -9.57 24.75
CA CYS A 269 2.89 -10.65 23.87
C CYS A 269 4.11 -11.57 23.70
N PRO A 270 4.15 -12.77 24.30
CA PRO A 270 5.15 -13.76 23.96
C PRO A 270 4.87 -14.18 22.52
N VAL A 271 5.66 -13.65 21.59
CA VAL A 271 5.57 -13.95 20.16
C VAL A 271 6.65 -14.94 19.79
N SER A 272 6.28 -16.03 19.13
CA SER A 272 7.23 -17.01 18.59
C SER A 272 7.91 -16.52 17.30
N PHE A 273 7.34 -15.51 16.63
CA PHE A 273 7.90 -14.92 15.42
C PHE A 273 8.94 -13.84 15.72
N SER A 274 9.87 -13.66 14.78
CA SER A 274 10.92 -12.66 14.92
C SER A 274 10.39 -11.24 14.71
N GLN A 275 11.08 -10.26 15.27
CA GLN A 275 10.78 -8.84 14.99
C GLN A 275 10.91 -8.53 13.48
N GLU A 276 11.78 -9.24 12.76
CA GLU A 276 11.92 -9.08 11.31
C GLU A 276 10.64 -9.49 10.57
N ASP A 277 9.93 -10.52 11.06
CA ASP A 277 8.66 -10.95 10.48
C ASP A 277 7.58 -9.89 10.67
N THR A 278 7.56 -9.25 11.84
CA THR A 278 6.69 -8.09 12.09
C THR A 278 6.99 -6.94 11.15
N VAL A 279 8.27 -6.61 10.95
CA VAL A 279 8.68 -5.53 10.04
C VAL A 279 8.25 -5.83 8.60
N ARG A 280 8.48 -7.06 8.14
CA ARG A 280 8.04 -7.51 6.80
C ARG A 280 6.52 -7.51 6.69
N TYR A 281 5.82 -7.89 7.76
CA TYR A 281 4.35 -7.87 7.81
C TYR A 281 3.81 -6.45 7.63
N VAL A 282 4.39 -5.48 8.33
CA VAL A 282 4.06 -4.06 8.23
C VAL A 282 4.43 -3.50 6.87
N LEU A 283 5.65 -3.75 6.40
CA LEU A 283 6.14 -3.22 5.12
C LEU A 283 5.30 -3.68 3.93
N THR A 284 4.66 -4.85 4.01
CA THR A 284 3.87 -5.41 2.90
C THR A 284 2.43 -4.90 2.88
N PHE A 285 1.92 -4.26 3.94
CA PHE A 285 0.53 -3.80 3.96
C PHE A 285 0.20 -2.82 2.80
N PRO A 286 1.04 -1.82 2.45
CA PRO A 286 0.72 -0.91 1.36
C PRO A 286 0.75 -1.60 -0.01
N MET A 287 1.48 -2.72 -0.14
CA MET A 287 1.47 -3.55 -1.34
C MET A 287 0.14 -4.32 -1.53
N LEU A 288 -0.70 -4.38 -0.50
CA LEU A 288 -2.07 -4.91 -0.58
C LEU A 288 -3.08 -3.83 -0.98
N CYS A 289 -2.69 -2.55 -0.95
CA CYS A 289 -3.53 -1.40 -1.25
C CYS A 289 -3.44 -1.02 -2.73
N PHE A 290 -3.76 -1.95 -3.63
CA PHE A 290 -3.63 -1.79 -5.08
C PHE A 290 -4.99 -2.01 -5.79
N GLY A 291 -5.04 -1.74 -7.10
CA GLY A 291 -6.17 -2.13 -7.94
C GLY A 291 -7.47 -1.50 -7.47
N PRO A 292 -8.54 -2.28 -7.23
CA PRO A 292 -9.83 -1.75 -6.78
C PRO A 292 -9.80 -0.93 -5.48
N LEU A 293 -8.78 -1.12 -4.63
CA LEU A 293 -8.63 -0.35 -3.39
C LEU A 293 -8.05 1.05 -3.62
N LEU A 294 -7.24 1.27 -4.67
CA LEU A 294 -6.61 2.57 -4.90
C LEU A 294 -7.63 3.70 -5.13
N PRO A 295 -8.69 3.53 -5.95
CA PRO A 295 -9.74 4.52 -6.06
C PRO A 295 -10.45 4.80 -4.74
N LEU A 296 -10.66 3.77 -3.90
CA LEU A 296 -11.27 3.94 -2.58
C LEU A 296 -10.36 4.72 -1.62
N ILE A 297 -9.05 4.47 -1.65
CA ILE A 297 -8.07 5.24 -0.87
C ILE A 297 -8.04 6.69 -1.35
N SER A 298 -7.94 6.90 -2.67
CA SER A 298 -7.83 8.22 -3.29
C SER A 298 -9.07 9.08 -3.07
N SER A 299 -10.27 8.47 -3.08
CA SER A 299 -11.54 9.14 -2.77
C SER A 299 -11.80 9.27 -1.27
N GLY A 300 -10.91 8.75 -0.43
CA GLY A 300 -11.07 8.75 1.02
C GLY A 300 -12.31 7.99 1.48
N ASP A 301 -12.65 6.86 0.88
CA ASP A 301 -13.79 6.02 1.28
C ASP A 301 -13.64 5.55 2.74
N SER A 302 -14.69 5.77 3.55
CA SER A 302 -14.60 5.55 4.99
C SER A 302 -14.31 4.09 5.38
N ARG A 303 -14.72 3.11 4.56
CA ARG A 303 -14.45 1.68 4.80
C ARG A 303 -12.94 1.42 4.77
N VAL A 304 -12.25 1.95 3.76
CA VAL A 304 -10.80 1.76 3.61
C VAL A 304 -10.03 2.62 4.61
N LEU A 305 -10.50 3.84 4.89
CA LEU A 305 -9.90 4.68 5.93
C LEU A 305 -9.88 3.96 7.30
N LEU A 306 -10.93 3.22 7.67
CA LEU A 306 -10.92 2.41 8.88
C LEU A 306 -9.84 1.30 8.87
N LEU A 307 -9.69 0.58 7.75
CA LEU A 307 -8.62 -0.42 7.62
C LEU A 307 -7.23 0.22 7.72
N LEU A 308 -7.03 1.38 7.08
CA LEU A 308 -5.77 2.11 7.13
C LEU A 308 -5.47 2.62 8.55
N LEU A 309 -6.49 3.14 9.25
CA LEU A 309 -6.35 3.58 10.63
C LEU A 309 -5.85 2.44 11.53
N HIS A 310 -6.52 1.28 11.47
CA HIS A 310 -6.14 0.12 12.26
C HIS A 310 -4.81 -0.49 11.81
N SER A 311 -4.46 -0.38 10.52
CA SER A 311 -3.13 -0.73 10.03
C SER A 311 -2.07 0.12 10.72
N TYR A 312 -2.19 1.45 10.67
CA TYR A 312 -1.24 2.36 11.30
C TYR A 312 -1.18 2.19 12.81
N GLN A 313 -2.32 1.95 13.46
CA GLN A 313 -2.36 1.62 14.88
C GLN A 313 -1.59 0.33 15.19
N ALA A 314 -1.78 -0.73 14.41
CA ALA A 314 -1.03 -1.96 14.58
C ALA A 314 0.48 -1.73 14.38
N VAL A 315 0.89 -0.90 13.41
CA VAL A 315 2.30 -0.52 13.25
C VAL A 315 2.85 0.18 14.50
N GLU A 316 2.11 1.13 15.06
CA GLU A 316 2.51 1.87 16.26
C GLU A 316 2.75 0.94 17.46
N GLU A 317 1.94 -0.10 17.60
CA GLU A 317 1.98 -1.01 18.74
C GLU A 317 2.95 -2.18 18.56
N LEU A 318 3.12 -2.67 17.33
CA LEU A 318 3.98 -3.82 17.04
C LEU A 318 5.44 -3.43 16.78
N LEU A 319 5.73 -2.18 16.39
CA LEU A 319 7.08 -1.72 16.12
C LEU A 319 7.56 -0.72 17.19
N PRO A 320 8.56 -1.08 18.01
CA PRO A 320 9.19 -0.19 18.97
C PRO A 320 9.70 1.12 18.33
N SER A 321 9.30 2.26 18.90
CA SER A 321 9.58 3.58 18.34
C SER A 321 11.06 3.96 18.29
N ASP A 322 11.86 3.39 19.19
CA ASP A 322 13.31 3.60 19.28
C ASP A 322 14.08 2.94 18.14
N LYS A 323 13.57 1.83 17.61
CA LYS A 323 14.22 1.06 16.53
C LYS A 323 13.71 1.42 15.14
N TYR A 324 12.43 1.73 15.01
CA TYR A 324 11.75 1.87 13.71
C TYR A 324 11.40 3.33 13.39
N TRP A 325 12.42 4.19 13.40
CA TRP A 325 12.27 5.64 13.18
C TRP A 325 11.60 6.01 11.84
N TRP A 326 11.84 5.22 10.79
CA TRP A 326 11.47 5.49 9.40
C TRP A 326 9.95 5.56 9.17
N CYS A 327 9.16 4.75 9.87
CA CYS A 327 7.70 4.81 9.77
C CYS A 327 7.05 5.70 10.83
N ARG A 328 7.77 6.07 11.89
CA ARG A 328 7.18 6.66 13.10
C ARG A 328 6.36 7.91 12.80
N LYS A 329 6.94 8.86 12.07
CA LYS A 329 6.27 10.12 11.72
C LYS A 329 4.99 9.86 10.92
N ARG A 330 5.06 8.99 9.90
CA ARG A 330 3.92 8.63 9.05
C ARG A 330 2.82 7.96 9.84
N VAL A 331 3.14 6.98 10.67
CA VAL A 331 2.18 6.27 11.52
C VAL A 331 1.40 7.24 12.41
N VAL A 332 2.10 8.14 13.11
CA VAL A 332 1.45 9.12 14.00
C VAL A 332 0.57 10.09 13.21
N MET A 333 1.09 10.65 12.12
CA MET A 333 0.37 11.64 11.31
C MET A 333 -0.86 11.02 10.63
N MET A 334 -0.69 9.89 9.95
CA MET A 334 -1.79 9.20 9.26
C MET A 334 -2.86 8.74 10.23
N ARG A 335 -2.48 8.16 11.38
CA ARG A 335 -3.45 7.76 12.40
C ARG A 335 -4.26 8.95 12.89
N LYS A 336 -3.60 10.07 13.19
CA LYS A 336 -4.27 11.30 13.64
C LYS A 336 -5.22 11.84 12.57
N SER A 337 -4.74 12.05 11.36
CA SER A 337 -5.52 12.65 10.27
C SER A 337 -6.71 11.79 9.86
N ILE A 338 -6.53 10.47 9.73
CA ILE A 338 -7.63 9.55 9.42
C ILE A 338 -8.67 9.54 10.54
N MET A 339 -8.23 9.55 11.80
CA MET A 339 -9.13 9.56 12.95
C MET A 339 -9.94 10.87 13.04
N GLU A 340 -9.32 12.01 12.76
CA GLU A 340 -10.01 13.31 12.67
C GLU A 340 -11.03 13.33 11.53
N GLU A 341 -10.65 12.81 10.36
CA GLU A 341 -11.54 12.70 9.19
C GLU A 341 -12.77 11.81 9.49
N LEU A 342 -12.57 10.63 10.06
CA LEU A 342 -13.67 9.73 10.42
C LEU A 342 -14.59 10.35 11.49
N ARG A 343 -14.03 11.07 12.47
CA ARG A 343 -14.82 11.81 13.47
C ARG A 343 -15.62 12.96 12.86
N ALA A 344 -15.03 13.69 11.90
CA ALA A 344 -15.73 14.76 11.18
C ALA A 344 -16.93 14.24 10.39
N ARG A 345 -16.89 12.97 9.95
CA ARG A 345 -18.01 12.25 9.32
C ARG A 345 -19.02 11.67 10.33
N GLY A 346 -18.79 11.90 11.62
CA GLY A 346 -19.59 11.33 12.70
C GLY A 346 -19.51 9.80 12.74
N LEU A 347 -18.43 9.19 12.27
CA LEU A 347 -18.25 7.74 12.29
C LEU A 347 -17.58 7.29 13.60
N GLU A 348 -18.02 6.15 14.12
CA GLU A 348 -17.42 5.56 15.31
C GLU A 348 -16.09 4.93 14.93
N VAL A 349 -15.01 5.50 15.48
CA VAL A 349 -13.64 5.05 15.21
C VAL A 349 -13.20 3.95 16.19
N CYS A 350 -13.82 3.91 17.36
CA CYS A 350 -13.55 2.88 18.35
C CYS A 350 -14.37 1.63 18.03
N ARG A 351 -13.70 0.52 17.72
CA ARG A 351 -14.25 -0.78 18.10
C ARG A 351 -14.59 -0.67 19.58
N ARG A 352 -15.84 -0.95 19.97
CA ARG A 352 -16.25 -0.97 21.38
C ARG A 352 -15.33 -1.94 22.11
N SER A 353 -14.22 -1.43 22.63
CA SER A 353 -13.50 -2.07 23.71
C SER A 353 -14.54 -2.19 24.79
N ASN A 354 -14.89 -3.43 25.11
CA ASN A 354 -15.88 -3.77 26.11
C ASN A 354 -15.45 -3.10 27.42
N ARG A 355 -15.92 -1.86 27.63
CA ARG A 355 -15.73 -1.07 28.85
C ARG A 355 -16.86 -1.35 29.85
N ASP A 356 -17.50 -2.52 29.71
CA ASP A 356 -18.48 -3.06 30.64
C ASP A 356 -17.96 -4.31 31.39
N ALA A 357 -16.64 -4.51 31.40
CA ALA A 357 -16.00 -5.46 32.30
C ALA A 357 -15.03 -4.70 33.21
N LEU A 358 -15.58 -3.99 34.19
CA LEU A 358 -15.06 -3.92 35.56
C LEU A 358 -16.11 -3.22 36.44
N TRP A 359 -16.41 -3.93 37.52
CA TRP A 359 -17.26 -3.64 38.66
C TRP A 359 -17.03 -2.27 39.31
#